data_AF-A0A5N7AT57-F1
#
_entry.id   AF-A0A5N7AT57-F1
#
_cell.length_a   1.000
_cell.length_b   1.000
_cell.length_c   1.000
_cell.angle_alpha   90.00
_cell.angle_beta   90.00
_cell.angle_gamma   90.00
#
_symmetry.space_group_name_H-M   'P 1'
#
loop_
_entity.id
_entity.type
_entity.pdbx_description
1 polymer ?
#
loop_
_entity_poly.entity_id
_entity_poly.type
_entity_poly.pdbx_seq_one_letter_code
_entity_poly.pdbx_strand_id
1 'polypeptide(L)'
;MSGYPTLKPAFTVRVRSASRSNPLQVVPMIGGTVKGDSGFSPALDAEFVGVGNDYIHADPDGKHARLNAHGVLKTKDDALLYLNYTGVLTLTPTEQAVFSGTAPEGSTPFGNLFTHFTFETGDERYKDLESRVFVGQGRFNIEGGKTVVEYRVSQVVQG
;
A
#
# COMPACT_ATOMS: atom_id res chain seq x y z
N MET A 1 9.45 -13.70 -27.86
CA MET A 1 9.11 -13.09 -26.55
C MET A 1 7.83 -13.73 -26.04
N SER A 2 7.71 -13.92 -24.73
CA SER A 2 6.60 -14.66 -24.11
C SER A 2 5.27 -13.90 -24.07
N GLY A 3 5.26 -12.61 -24.43
CA GLY A 3 4.04 -11.78 -24.50
C GLY A 3 3.50 -11.32 -23.14
N TYR A 4 4.19 -11.62 -22.05
CA TYR A 4 3.82 -11.18 -20.71
C TYR A 4 4.34 -9.75 -20.43
N PRO A 5 3.62 -8.96 -19.63
CA PRO A 5 4.13 -7.67 -19.16
C PRO A 5 5.33 -7.86 -18.22
N THR A 6 6.10 -6.79 -18.03
CA THR A 6 7.19 -6.72 -17.03
C THR A 6 6.94 -5.60 -16.03
N LEU A 7 7.71 -5.60 -14.94
CA LEU A 7 7.57 -4.67 -13.82
C LEU A 7 8.78 -3.73 -13.75
N LYS A 8 8.53 -2.42 -13.77
CA LYS A 8 9.53 -1.38 -13.52
C LYS A 8 9.30 -0.78 -12.13
N PRO A 9 10.31 -0.68 -11.24
CA PRO A 9 10.16 0.00 -9.95
C PRO A 9 9.58 1.41 -10.11
N ALA A 10 8.64 1.77 -9.22
CA ALA A 10 7.92 3.04 -9.28
C ALA A 10 8.04 3.84 -7.99
N PHE A 11 7.54 3.32 -6.86
CA PHE A 11 7.56 4.05 -5.59
C PHE A 11 7.43 3.10 -4.38
N THR A 12 7.78 3.61 -3.21
CA THR A 12 7.56 2.96 -1.92
C THR A 12 6.50 3.70 -1.12
N VAL A 13 5.53 2.97 -0.57
CA VAL A 13 4.49 3.50 0.32
C VAL A 13 4.77 2.98 1.73
N ARG A 14 4.77 3.86 2.73
CA ARG A 14 4.76 3.46 4.16
C ARG A 14 3.54 4.06 4.84
N VAL A 15 2.69 3.23 5.45
CA VAL A 15 1.44 3.63 6.10
C VAL A 15 1.45 3.23 7.58
N ARG A 16 1.07 4.14 8.47
CA ARG A 16 0.86 3.85 9.90
C ARG A 16 -0.63 3.59 10.15
N SER A 17 -0.92 2.53 10.91
CA SER A 17 -2.28 2.04 11.16
C SER A 17 -2.61 1.81 12.64
N ALA A 18 -3.90 1.74 12.96
CA ALA A 18 -4.43 1.30 14.27
C ALA A 18 -5.52 0.22 14.08
N SER A 19 -5.35 -0.97 14.66
CA SER A 19 -6.23 -2.14 14.44
C SER A 19 -7.36 -2.29 15.47
N ARG A 20 -8.48 -2.92 15.07
CA ARG A 20 -9.58 -3.42 15.92
C ARG A 20 -10.10 -4.76 15.36
N SER A 21 -10.49 -5.71 16.23
CA SER A 21 -10.91 -7.06 15.82
C SER A 21 -12.40 -7.15 15.44
N ASN A 22 -12.72 -7.37 14.16
CA ASN A 22 -14.04 -7.74 13.62
C ASN A 22 -13.89 -8.37 12.22
N PRO A 23 -14.91 -9.07 11.66
CA PRO A 23 -14.85 -9.66 10.31
C PRO A 23 -14.60 -8.63 9.18
N LEU A 24 -15.08 -7.41 9.39
CA LEU A 24 -14.64 -6.21 8.69
C LEU A 24 -13.82 -5.38 9.67
N GLN A 25 -12.54 -5.18 9.38
CA GLN A 25 -11.69 -4.27 10.12
C GLN A 25 -11.58 -2.96 9.33
N VAL A 26 -11.95 -1.85 9.97
CA VAL A 26 -11.71 -0.51 9.44
C VAL A 26 -10.46 0.01 10.13
N VAL A 27 -9.38 0.14 9.38
CA VAL A 27 -8.05 0.49 9.87
C VAL A 27 -7.72 1.91 9.42
N PRO A 28 -7.69 2.90 10.34
CA PRO A 28 -7.35 4.27 9.98
C PRO A 28 -5.90 4.39 9.52
N MET A 29 -5.69 5.04 8.38
CA MET A 29 -4.38 5.39 7.84
C MET A 29 -4.00 6.77 8.38
N ILE A 30 -3.29 6.81 9.51
CA ILE A 30 -3.06 8.03 10.31
C ILE A 30 -1.82 8.83 9.89
N GLY A 31 -1.22 8.46 8.77
CA GLY A 31 -0.04 9.11 8.23
C GLY A 31 0.87 8.11 7.52
N GLY A 32 1.91 8.64 6.88
CA GLY A 32 2.75 7.83 6.02
C GLY A 32 3.43 8.67 4.95
N THR A 33 4.22 8.01 4.12
CA THR A 33 4.93 8.66 3.00
C THR A 33 4.82 7.84 1.73
N VAL A 34 4.89 8.52 0.60
CA VAL A 34 5.05 7.94 -0.73
C VAL A 34 6.29 8.56 -1.37
N LYS A 35 7.27 7.73 -1.71
CA LYS A 35 8.54 8.16 -2.30
C LYS A 35 8.79 7.42 -3.61
N GLY A 36 8.98 8.18 -4.68
CA GLY A 36 9.36 7.68 -5.99
C GLY A 36 10.74 7.03 -5.98
N ASP A 37 10.90 5.99 -6.79
CA ASP A 37 12.19 5.44 -7.14
C ASP A 37 12.97 6.43 -8.03
N SER A 38 14.30 6.39 -8.00
CA SER A 38 15.14 7.36 -8.72
C SER A 38 14.95 7.34 -10.24
N GLY A 39 14.48 6.22 -10.80
CA GLY A 39 14.18 6.06 -12.23
C GLY A 39 12.70 6.29 -12.60
N PHE A 40 11.86 6.68 -11.64
CA PHE A 40 10.42 6.88 -11.84
C PHE A 40 10.08 8.35 -12.13
N SER A 41 9.09 8.54 -13.01
CA SER A 41 8.50 9.84 -13.33
C SER A 41 6.98 9.68 -13.38
N PRO A 42 6.17 10.60 -12.84
CA PRO A 42 6.57 11.85 -12.18
C PRO A 42 7.32 11.60 -10.86
N ALA A 43 8.19 12.54 -10.48
CA ALA A 43 8.87 12.47 -9.19
C ALA A 43 7.84 12.52 -8.07
N LEU A 44 7.80 11.50 -7.21
CA LEU A 44 6.87 11.40 -6.09
C LEU A 44 7.61 11.64 -4.78
N ASP A 45 7.23 12.67 -4.05
CA ASP A 45 7.61 12.88 -2.66
C ASP A 45 6.41 13.49 -1.94
N ALA A 46 5.67 12.64 -1.23
CA ALA A 46 4.38 12.98 -0.66
C ALA A 46 4.15 12.36 0.71
N GLU A 47 3.27 12.98 1.47
CA GLU A 47 2.84 12.52 2.79
C GLU A 47 1.32 12.30 2.80
N PHE A 48 0.85 11.31 3.56
CA PHE A 48 -0.58 11.16 3.79
C PHE A 48 -1.12 12.35 4.60
N VAL A 49 -2.20 12.96 4.12
CA VAL A 49 -2.92 14.04 4.79
C VAL A 49 -4.36 13.64 5.07
N GLY A 50 -4.92 14.15 6.17
CA GLY A 50 -6.23 13.71 6.66
C GLY A 50 -6.18 12.28 7.23
N VAL A 51 -7.34 11.62 7.23
CA VAL A 51 -7.47 10.23 7.69
C VAL A 51 -8.09 9.40 6.58
N GLY A 52 -7.27 8.58 5.93
CA GLY A 52 -7.71 7.50 5.05
C GLY A 52 -8.10 6.26 5.84
N ASN A 53 -8.66 5.26 5.18
CA ASN A 53 -9.01 3.98 5.82
C ASN A 53 -8.70 2.81 4.89
N ASP A 54 -8.26 1.69 5.49
CA ASP A 54 -8.28 0.37 4.87
C ASP A 54 -9.43 -0.45 5.42
N TYR A 55 -10.29 -0.95 4.54
CA TYR A 55 -11.42 -1.82 4.84
C TYR A 55 -10.99 -3.24 4.56
N ILE A 56 -10.54 -3.92 5.62
CA ILE A 56 -9.99 -5.27 5.55
C ILE A 56 -11.09 -6.28 5.80
N HIS A 57 -11.33 -7.14 4.81
CA HIS A 57 -12.30 -8.23 4.89
C HIS A 57 -11.57 -9.57 4.97
N ALA A 58 -11.74 -10.30 6.07
CA ALA A 58 -11.23 -11.66 6.15
C ALA A 58 -12.11 -12.60 5.30
N ASP A 59 -11.48 -13.42 4.45
CA ASP A 59 -12.20 -14.42 3.67
C ASP A 59 -12.72 -15.54 4.60
N PRO A 60 -13.85 -16.20 4.25
CA PRO A 60 -14.40 -17.30 5.06
C PRO A 60 -13.47 -18.50 5.24
N ASP A 61 -12.45 -18.64 4.39
CA ASP A 61 -11.46 -19.72 4.47
C ASP A 61 -10.43 -19.51 5.60
N GLY A 62 -10.39 -18.32 6.20
CA GLY A 62 -9.43 -17.93 7.23
C GLY A 62 -7.97 -17.84 6.74
N LYS A 63 -7.73 -17.96 5.43
CA LYS A 63 -6.40 -17.99 4.81
C LYS A 63 -6.06 -16.69 4.10
N HIS A 64 -7.07 -15.90 3.74
CA HIS A 64 -6.88 -14.66 3.02
C HIS A 64 -7.63 -13.49 3.64
N ALA A 65 -7.16 -12.28 3.38
CA ALA A 65 -7.90 -11.06 3.60
C ALA A 65 -7.86 -10.17 2.36
N ARG A 66 -8.92 -9.41 2.14
CA ARG A 66 -9.08 -8.45 1.05
C ARG A 66 -8.88 -7.04 1.59
N LEU A 67 -7.99 -6.29 0.96
CA LEU A 67 -7.76 -4.88 1.26
C LEU A 67 -8.60 -4.02 0.33
N ASN A 68 -9.09 -2.92 0.87
CA ASN A 68 -9.67 -1.83 0.10
C ASN A 68 -9.34 -0.55 0.85
N ALA A 69 -8.22 0.06 0.48
CA ALA A 69 -7.69 1.20 1.16
C ALA A 69 -7.76 2.44 0.30
N HIS A 70 -7.97 3.57 0.95
CA HIS A 70 -7.85 4.86 0.31
C HIS A 70 -7.34 5.93 1.26
N GLY A 71 -6.65 6.91 0.70
CA GLY A 71 -6.19 8.09 1.41
C GLY A 71 -5.89 9.23 0.45
N VAL A 72 -5.59 10.39 1.03
CA VAL A 72 -5.15 11.56 0.28
C VAL A 72 -3.67 11.80 0.59
N LEU A 73 -2.89 12.01 -0.45
CA LEU A 73 -1.50 12.40 -0.38
C LEU A 73 -1.38 13.89 -0.67
N LYS A 74 -0.46 14.56 0.03
CA LYS A 74 0.01 15.90 -0.33
C LYS A 74 1.47 15.82 -0.74
N THR A 75 1.78 16.23 -1.96
CA THR A 75 3.15 16.26 -2.48
C THR A 75 3.91 17.47 -1.92
N LYS A 76 5.24 17.45 -1.97
CA LYS A 76 6.08 18.59 -1.55
C LYS A 76 5.87 19.85 -2.38
N ASP A 77 5.38 19.70 -3.60
CA ASP A 77 5.02 20.80 -4.50
C ASP A 77 3.49 21.08 -4.51
N ASP A 78 2.84 20.75 -3.38
CA ASP A 78 1.48 21.10 -2.98
C ASP A 78 0.32 20.53 -3.82
N ALA A 79 0.56 19.51 -4.65
CA ALA A 79 -0.51 18.77 -5.30
C ALA A 79 -1.20 17.80 -4.32
N LEU A 80 -2.51 17.58 -4.53
CA LEU A 80 -3.28 16.57 -3.83
C LEU A 80 -3.52 15.37 -4.75
N LEU A 81 -3.19 14.18 -4.27
CA LEU A 81 -3.42 12.92 -4.98
C LEU A 81 -4.34 12.05 -4.13
N TYR A 82 -5.49 11.66 -4.66
CA TYR A 82 -6.23 10.54 -4.10
C TYR A 82 -5.50 9.25 -4.50
N LEU A 83 -5.21 8.41 -3.51
CA LEU A 83 -4.61 7.09 -3.70
C LEU A 83 -5.60 6.05 -3.20
N ASN A 84 -5.90 5.07 -4.06
CA ASN A 84 -6.65 3.89 -3.68
C ASN A 84 -5.83 2.64 -4.01
N TYR A 85 -5.86 1.64 -3.13
CA TYR A 85 -5.39 0.31 -3.47
C TYR A 85 -6.32 -0.78 -2.97
N THR A 86 -6.44 -1.81 -3.79
CA THR A 86 -7.03 -3.09 -3.39
C THR A 86 -5.95 -4.14 -3.35
N GLY A 87 -6.16 -5.20 -2.57
CA GLY A 87 -5.13 -6.21 -2.42
C GLY A 87 -5.61 -7.51 -1.82
N VAL A 88 -4.73 -8.49 -1.88
CA VAL A 88 -4.91 -9.81 -1.28
C VAL A 88 -3.74 -10.05 -0.33
N LEU A 89 -4.08 -10.38 0.90
CA LEU A 89 -3.15 -10.76 1.95
C LEU A 89 -3.34 -12.24 2.27
N THR A 90 -2.27 -13.02 2.20
CA THR A 90 -2.21 -14.38 2.71
C THR A 90 -1.92 -14.33 4.21
N LEU A 91 -2.80 -14.95 5.01
CA LEU A 91 -2.73 -14.97 6.47
C LEU A 91 -1.92 -16.18 6.96
N THR A 92 -0.59 -16.06 6.96
CA THR A 92 0.25 -17.03 7.67
C THR A 92 0.26 -16.74 9.18
N PRO A 93 0.82 -17.61 10.03
CA PRO A 93 0.95 -17.31 11.46
C PRO A 93 1.66 -15.97 11.74
N THR A 94 2.58 -15.56 10.86
CA THR A 94 3.28 -14.28 10.95
C THR A 94 2.32 -13.09 10.78
N GLU A 95 1.51 -13.08 9.73
CA GLU A 95 0.54 -12.00 9.49
C GLU A 95 -0.59 -12.00 10.52
N GLN A 96 -1.04 -13.18 10.96
CA GLN A 96 -2.04 -13.30 12.03
C GLN A 96 -1.53 -12.66 13.33
N ALA A 97 -0.26 -12.89 13.68
CA ALA A 97 0.37 -12.27 14.85
C ALA A 97 0.40 -10.73 14.76
N VAL A 98 0.53 -10.16 13.55
CA VAL A 98 0.46 -8.71 13.35
C VAL A 98 -0.95 -8.20 13.68
N PHE A 99 -2.00 -8.83 13.13
CA PHE A 99 -3.38 -8.41 13.40
C PHE A 99 -3.81 -8.59 14.85
N SER A 100 -3.28 -9.59 15.56
CA SER A 100 -3.53 -9.79 16.99
C SER A 100 -2.67 -8.91 17.90
N GLY A 101 -1.73 -8.13 17.35
CA GLY A 101 -0.83 -7.28 18.13
C GLY A 101 0.20 -8.06 18.95
N THR A 102 0.51 -9.30 18.55
CA THR A 102 1.46 -10.19 19.24
C THR A 102 2.75 -10.41 18.45
N ALA A 103 2.88 -9.81 17.26
CA ALA A 103 4.09 -9.87 16.46
C ALA A 103 5.27 -9.18 17.19
N PRO A 104 6.49 -9.76 17.14
CA PRO A 104 7.68 -9.14 17.70
C PRO A 104 8.13 -7.94 16.84
N GLU A 105 9.03 -7.11 17.39
CA GLU A 105 9.75 -6.08 16.63
C GLU A 105 10.44 -6.67 15.38
N GLY A 106 10.44 -5.91 14.29
CA GLY A 106 11.05 -6.29 13.02
C GLY A 106 10.07 -6.35 11.85
N SER A 107 10.49 -6.98 10.76
CA SER A 107 9.74 -7.00 9.49
C SER A 107 9.28 -8.42 9.14
N THR A 108 8.05 -8.53 8.63
CA THR A 108 7.62 -9.75 7.93
C THR A 108 8.34 -9.86 6.58
N PRO A 109 8.52 -11.07 6.03
CA PRO A 109 9.02 -11.22 4.67
C PRO A 109 8.02 -10.64 3.66
N PHE A 110 8.51 -10.30 2.48
CA PHE A 110 7.66 -10.04 1.31
C PHE A 110 7.10 -11.36 0.76
N GLY A 111 6.04 -11.26 -0.05
CA GLY A 111 5.47 -12.37 -0.82
C GLY A 111 4.09 -12.84 -0.36
N ASN A 112 3.57 -12.31 0.75
CA ASN A 112 2.22 -12.63 1.24
C ASN A 112 1.19 -11.54 0.97
N LEU A 113 1.61 -10.35 0.54
CA LEU A 113 0.72 -9.22 0.34
C LEU A 113 0.95 -8.63 -1.06
N PHE A 114 -0.07 -8.68 -1.91
CA PHE A 114 -0.05 -8.08 -3.23
C PHE A 114 -1.20 -7.11 -3.42
N THR A 115 -0.95 -6.02 -4.14
CA THR A 115 -1.85 -4.87 -4.26
C THR A 115 -1.86 -4.31 -5.67
N HIS A 116 -2.99 -3.69 -6.04
CA HIS A 116 -3.15 -2.87 -7.23
C HIS A 116 -3.40 -1.43 -6.77
N PHE A 117 -2.60 -0.48 -7.25
CA PHE A 117 -2.72 0.95 -6.90
C PHE A 117 -3.32 1.76 -8.05
N THR A 118 -4.16 2.71 -7.70
CA THR A 118 -4.73 3.73 -8.58
C THR A 118 -4.56 5.11 -7.96
N PHE A 119 -4.55 6.13 -8.83
CA PHE A 119 -4.43 7.52 -8.45
C PHE A 119 -5.51 8.34 -9.14
N GLU A 120 -5.94 9.42 -8.48
CA GLU A 120 -6.74 10.49 -9.07
C GLU A 120 -6.20 11.84 -8.60
N THR A 121 -6.15 12.81 -9.51
CA THR A 121 -5.63 14.15 -9.25
C THR A 121 -6.22 15.19 -10.21
N GLY A 122 -6.38 16.41 -9.70
CA GLY A 122 -6.67 17.59 -10.51
C GLY A 122 -5.42 18.30 -11.04
N ASP A 123 -4.22 17.83 -10.69
CA ASP A 123 -2.96 18.47 -11.03
C ASP A 123 -2.28 17.82 -12.24
N GLU A 124 -2.09 18.59 -13.31
CA GLU A 124 -1.51 18.13 -14.58
C GLU A 124 -0.11 17.52 -14.43
N ARG A 125 0.68 17.96 -13.44
CA ARG A 125 2.04 17.42 -13.19
C ARG A 125 2.03 15.93 -12.87
N TYR A 126 0.91 15.44 -12.32
CA TYR A 126 0.75 14.07 -11.84
C TYR A 126 -0.30 13.29 -12.62
N LYS A 127 -0.88 13.87 -13.69
CA LYS A 127 -2.01 13.29 -14.41
C LYS A 127 -1.70 11.95 -15.05
N ASP A 128 -0.45 11.75 -15.44
CA ASP A 128 0.02 10.50 -16.04
C ASP A 128 0.07 9.32 -15.04
N LEU A 129 -0.19 9.54 -13.75
CA LEU A 129 -0.39 8.44 -12.80
C LEU A 129 -1.73 7.74 -13.00
N GLU A 130 -2.77 8.45 -13.48
CA GLU A 130 -4.11 7.91 -13.64
C GLU A 130 -4.22 6.94 -14.84
N SER A 131 -3.30 7.06 -15.80
CA SER A 131 -3.26 6.28 -17.04
C SER A 131 -2.39 5.02 -16.96
N ARG A 132 -1.81 4.74 -15.79
CA ARG A 132 -0.83 3.66 -15.59
C ARG A 132 -1.36 2.59 -14.63
N VAL A 133 -0.85 1.38 -14.80
CA VAL A 133 -1.17 0.24 -13.92
C VAL A 133 -0.02 0.01 -12.95
N PHE A 134 -0.33 -0.05 -11.67
CA PHE A 134 0.65 -0.26 -10.61
C PHE A 134 0.30 -1.48 -9.78
N VAL A 135 1.32 -2.29 -9.50
CA VAL A 135 1.21 -3.43 -8.60
C VAL A 135 2.26 -3.35 -7.51
N GLY A 136 1.87 -3.65 -6.28
CA GLY A 136 2.76 -3.60 -5.13
C GLY A 136 2.86 -4.94 -4.43
N GLN A 137 4.04 -5.19 -3.86
CA GLN A 137 4.21 -6.22 -2.83
C GLN A 137 4.41 -5.54 -1.48
N GLY A 138 3.70 -6.02 -0.46
CA GLY A 138 3.71 -5.44 0.87
C GLY A 138 4.36 -6.32 1.93
N ARG A 139 4.70 -5.70 3.05
CA ARG A 139 5.10 -6.34 4.31
C ARG A 139 4.72 -5.47 5.50
N PHE A 140 4.65 -6.08 6.68
CA PHE A 140 4.47 -5.36 7.93
C PHE A 140 5.81 -5.13 8.61
N ASN A 141 5.97 -3.96 9.22
CA ASN A 141 7.07 -3.62 10.10
C ASN A 141 6.51 -3.25 11.46
N ILE A 142 6.98 -3.94 12.50
CA ILE A 142 6.67 -3.62 13.88
C ILE A 142 7.83 -2.77 14.40
N GLU A 143 7.53 -1.50 14.68
CA GLU A 143 8.50 -0.48 15.07
C GLU A 143 8.01 0.23 16.34
N GLY A 144 8.65 -0.05 17.47
CA GLY A 144 8.27 0.51 18.77
C GLY A 144 6.84 0.15 19.17
N GLY A 145 6.41 -1.09 18.92
CA GLY A 145 5.07 -1.61 19.15
C GLY A 145 3.99 -1.07 18.21
N LYS A 146 4.37 -0.31 17.17
CA LYS A 146 3.45 0.24 16.16
C LYS A 146 3.59 -0.54 14.86
N THR A 147 2.47 -0.79 14.21
CA THR A 147 2.45 -1.43 12.89
C THR A 147 2.61 -0.37 11.80
N VAL A 148 3.60 -0.57 10.94
CA VAL A 148 3.85 0.19 9.71
C VAL A 148 3.78 -0.77 8.53
N VAL A 149 2.87 -0.53 7.60
CA VAL A 149 2.80 -1.33 6.37
C VAL A 149 3.68 -0.67 5.32
N GLU A 150 4.60 -1.44 4.73
CA GLU A 150 5.46 -0.98 3.63
C GLU A 150 5.08 -1.71 2.34
N TYR A 151 4.93 -0.97 1.25
CA TYR A 151 4.74 -1.50 -0.10
C TYR A 151 5.87 -1.05 -1.01
N ARG A 152 6.43 -2.00 -1.76
CA ARG A 152 7.27 -1.72 -2.93
C ARG A 152 6.41 -1.85 -4.17
N VAL A 153 6.22 -0.73 -4.87
CA VAL A 153 5.28 -0.62 -5.98
C VAL A 153 6.03 -0.48 -7.29
N SER A 154 5.59 -1.24 -8.28
CA SER A 154 6.10 -1.23 -9.64
C SER A 154 5.02 -0.82 -10.62
N GLN A 155 5.42 -0.10 -11.67
CA GLN A 155 4.59 0.10 -12.85
C GLN A 155 4.62 -1.15 -13.72
N VAL A 156 3.46 -1.57 -14.20
CA VAL A 156 3.33 -2.59 -15.23
C VAL A 156 3.64 -1.95 -16.58
N VAL A 157 4.58 -2.54 -17.32
CA VAL A 157 5.02 -2.06 -18.64
C VAL A 157 5.11 -3.22 -19.64
N GLN A 158 5.23 -2.89 -20.93
CA GLN A 158 5.45 -3.89 -21.97
C GLN A 158 6.78 -4.64 -21.72
N GLY A 159 6.72 -5.97 -21.78
CA GLY A 159 7.87 -6.87 -21.64
C GLY A 159 8.50 -7.31 -22.95
#